data_AF-A0A8T1YDU3-F1
#
_entry.id   AF-A0A8T1YDU3-F1
#
_cell.length_a   1.000
_cell.length_b   1.000
_cell.length_c   1.000
_cell.angle_alpha   90.00
_cell.angle_beta   90.00
_cell.angle_gamma   90.00
#
_symmetry.space_group_name_H-M   'P 1'
#
loop_
_entity.id
_entity.type
_entity.pdbx_description
1 polymer ?
#
loop_
_entity_poly.entity_id
_entity_poly.type
_entity_poly.pdbx_seq_one_letter_code
_entity_poly.pdbx_strand_id
1 'polypeptide(L)'
;MRTLWNHFSAISSCKVSPRIRIISSANLTSNRNLSTISSTEDPELRDFVGFLESLKNYEKSGVPKGAGTDSDDGFDLGRMKRLMLRLQNPHSKYKVVHVAGTKGKGSTSAFLSNILRAGGYSVGCYSSPHILSIKERISCNGEPVSASTLNDHFYSIKPILEQSIQEENGSLSHFEILTGIAFSLFEKENVDIAVIEAGLGGARDATNVIESSNLAASVITTIGEEHMAALGGSLESIAEAKSGIIKHGRPVVLGGPFLPHIEGILRSKAATMSSSVILASNIGSSSSIKGIINKNGIGLCQSCDIVIQNEKDEKPIVELSDVNLRMLGHHQLQNAVTATCVSLCLRDQGCGRVTDEAIRIGLENTCLLGRSQFLTPKEAETLQLPGAKVLLDGGW
;
A
#
# COMPACT_ATOMS: atom_id res chain seq x y z
N MET A 1 -7.67 -15.90 15.66
CA MET A 1 -9.08 -16.27 15.35
C MET A 1 -9.87 -16.82 16.54
N ARG A 2 -9.28 -17.55 17.52
CA ARG A 2 -10.03 -17.98 18.74
C ARG A 2 -10.45 -16.83 19.68
N THR A 3 -9.73 -15.72 19.70
CA THR A 3 -10.01 -14.56 20.58
C THR A 3 -11.08 -13.59 20.05
N LEU A 4 -11.25 -13.50 18.72
CA LEU A 4 -12.35 -12.72 18.10
C LEU A 4 -13.72 -13.37 18.30
N TRP A 5 -13.76 -14.69 18.57
CA TRP A 5 -15.02 -15.42 18.70
C TRP A 5 -15.63 -15.32 20.11
N ASN A 6 -14.79 -15.15 21.15
CA ASN A 6 -15.24 -15.11 22.54
C ASN A 6 -15.96 -13.81 22.94
N HIS A 7 -15.87 -12.73 22.14
CA HIS A 7 -16.66 -11.52 22.35
C HIS A 7 -18.05 -11.57 21.69
N PHE A 8 -18.29 -12.51 20.77
CA PHE A 8 -19.60 -12.69 20.13
C PHE A 8 -20.55 -13.63 20.89
N SER A 9 -20.06 -14.35 21.91
CA SER A 9 -20.86 -15.28 22.72
C SER A 9 -21.64 -14.63 23.88
N ALA A 10 -21.42 -13.35 24.18
CA ALA A 10 -22.05 -12.67 25.32
C ALA A 10 -23.38 -11.94 25.00
N ILE A 11 -23.87 -11.98 23.75
CA ILE A 11 -25.16 -11.41 23.35
C ILE A 11 -26.03 -12.54 22.80
N SER A 12 -26.50 -13.42 23.69
CA SER A 12 -27.42 -14.50 23.34
C SER A 12 -28.68 -14.46 24.20
N SER A 13 -29.67 -13.65 23.79
CA SER A 13 -31.06 -13.90 24.14
C SER A 13 -32.02 -13.24 23.14
N CYS A 14 -31.95 -13.64 21.87
CA CYS A 14 -33.08 -13.57 20.95
C CYS A 14 -32.84 -14.58 19.81
N LYS A 15 -33.70 -15.60 19.73
CA LYS A 15 -33.68 -16.63 18.68
C LYS A 15 -34.00 -16.00 17.32
N VAL A 16 -32.98 -15.66 16.54
CA VAL A 16 -33.06 -15.57 15.07
C VAL A 16 -31.79 -16.17 14.49
N SER A 17 -31.96 -17.20 13.66
CA SER A 17 -30.88 -17.88 12.94
C SER A 17 -30.13 -16.91 12.02
N PRO A 18 -28.79 -16.74 12.15
CA PRO A 18 -28.00 -16.13 11.09
C PRO A 18 -27.36 -17.26 10.26
N ARG A 19 -27.82 -17.42 9.01
CA ARG A 19 -27.05 -18.13 7.98
C ARG A 19 -25.81 -17.29 7.66
N ILE A 20 -24.72 -17.51 8.39
CA ILE A 20 -23.39 -17.02 7.99
C ILE A 20 -22.93 -17.89 6.82
N ARG A 21 -22.83 -17.31 5.61
CA ARG A 21 -22.16 -17.95 4.47
C ARG A 21 -20.78 -17.34 4.33
N ILE A 22 -19.74 -18.14 4.59
CA ILE A 22 -18.38 -17.86 4.13
C ILE A 22 -18.32 -18.37 2.70
N ILE A 23 -18.27 -17.47 1.73
CA ILE A 23 -18.04 -17.84 0.33
C ILE A 23 -16.53 -17.75 0.12
N SER A 24 -15.85 -18.90 0.02
CA SER A 24 -14.47 -18.92 -0.48
C SER A 24 -14.48 -18.68 -1.99
N SER A 25 -13.44 -18.03 -2.51
CA SER A 25 -13.26 -17.76 -3.94
C SER A 25 -13.30 -19.02 -4.83
N ALA A 26 -13.16 -20.21 -4.25
CA ALA A 26 -13.17 -21.48 -4.97
C ALA A 26 -14.58 -21.95 -5.41
N ASN A 27 -15.67 -21.47 -4.80
CA ASN A 27 -17.03 -21.98 -5.03
C ASN A 27 -17.93 -21.08 -5.90
N LEU A 28 -17.36 -20.07 -6.58
CA LEU A 28 -18.09 -19.20 -7.52
C LEU A 28 -18.18 -19.77 -8.95
N THR A 29 -17.72 -21.00 -9.19
CA THR A 29 -17.55 -21.54 -10.55
C THR A 29 -18.72 -22.34 -11.12
N SER A 30 -19.87 -22.46 -10.44
CA SER A 30 -20.97 -23.32 -10.93
C SER A 30 -22.28 -22.64 -11.33
N ASN A 31 -22.39 -21.30 -11.29
CA ASN A 31 -23.52 -20.62 -11.92
C ASN A 31 -23.08 -19.95 -13.23
N ARG A 32 -23.45 -20.61 -14.33
CA ARG A 32 -23.47 -20.08 -15.70
C ARG A 32 -24.32 -18.82 -15.73
N ASN A 33 -23.69 -17.67 -15.45
CA ASN A 33 -24.09 -16.28 -15.75
C ASN A 33 -23.12 -15.25 -15.13
N LEU A 34 -21.96 -15.67 -14.59
CA LEU A 34 -20.89 -14.79 -14.12
C LEU A 34 -19.84 -14.42 -15.19
N SER A 35 -20.01 -14.88 -16.44
CA SER A 35 -19.14 -14.53 -17.57
C SER A 35 -19.48 -13.17 -18.22
N THR A 36 -20.38 -12.39 -17.64
CA THR A 36 -20.85 -11.09 -18.16
C THR A 36 -20.66 -9.91 -17.20
N ILE A 37 -19.88 -10.08 -16.12
CA ILE A 37 -19.12 -8.93 -15.59
C ILE A 37 -17.82 -8.88 -16.40
N SER A 38 -17.96 -8.63 -17.71
CA SER A 38 -16.84 -8.17 -18.51
C SER A 38 -16.38 -6.87 -17.90
N SER A 39 -15.07 -6.71 -17.74
CA SER A 39 -14.40 -5.44 -17.49
C SER A 39 -15.18 -4.27 -18.09
N THR A 40 -15.81 -3.46 -17.24
CA THR A 40 -16.15 -2.09 -17.60
C THR A 40 -14.87 -1.28 -17.57
N GLU A 41 -13.91 -1.66 -18.42
CA GLU A 41 -12.80 -0.79 -18.76
C GLU A 41 -13.41 0.44 -19.42
N ASP A 42 -13.09 1.61 -18.88
CA ASP A 42 -13.50 2.88 -19.48
C ASP A 42 -13.06 2.85 -20.95
N PRO A 43 -13.97 3.02 -21.93
CA PRO A 43 -13.61 2.95 -23.34
C PRO A 43 -12.46 3.89 -23.72
N GLU A 44 -12.31 5.00 -23.00
CA GLU A 44 -11.23 5.96 -23.10
C GLU A 44 -9.85 5.37 -22.79
N LEU A 45 -9.75 4.35 -21.93
CA LEU A 45 -8.49 3.72 -21.53
C LEU A 45 -8.09 2.54 -22.42
N ARG A 46 -8.86 2.21 -23.46
CA ARG A 46 -8.61 1.03 -24.31
C ARG A 46 -7.20 1.02 -24.90
N ASP A 47 -6.75 2.14 -25.42
CA ASP A 47 -5.42 2.25 -26.05
C ASP A 47 -4.30 2.17 -25.00
N PHE A 48 -4.50 2.81 -23.84
CA PHE A 48 -3.56 2.76 -22.72
C PHE A 48 -3.41 1.32 -22.18
N VAL A 49 -4.52 0.64 -21.94
CA VAL A 49 -4.51 -0.76 -21.48
C VAL A 49 -3.91 -1.66 -22.55
N GLY A 50 -4.33 -1.53 -23.82
CA GLY A 50 -3.76 -2.31 -24.92
C GLY A 50 -2.24 -2.11 -25.09
N PHE A 51 -1.76 -0.88 -24.90
CA PHE A 51 -0.33 -0.59 -24.87
C PHE A 51 0.37 -1.34 -23.73
N LEU A 52 -0.15 -1.23 -22.50
CA LEU A 52 0.41 -1.92 -21.35
C LEU A 52 0.34 -3.46 -21.45
N GLU A 53 -0.68 -4.01 -22.10
CA GLU A 53 -0.85 -5.46 -22.29
C GLU A 53 0.08 -6.02 -23.37
N SER A 54 0.58 -5.18 -24.27
CA SER A 54 1.61 -5.57 -25.24
C SER A 54 2.97 -5.87 -24.60
N LEU A 55 3.19 -5.40 -23.37
CA LEU A 55 4.44 -5.52 -22.62
C LEU A 55 4.49 -6.79 -21.76
N LYS A 56 5.70 -7.23 -21.41
CA LYS A 56 5.89 -8.35 -20.49
C LYS A 56 5.34 -8.00 -19.11
N ASN A 57 4.28 -8.72 -18.70
CA ASN A 57 3.67 -8.57 -17.39
C ASN A 57 4.05 -9.76 -16.48
N TYR A 58 4.96 -9.52 -15.52
CA TYR A 58 5.41 -10.53 -14.56
C TYR A 58 4.40 -10.83 -13.44
N GLU A 59 3.42 -9.95 -13.20
CA GLU A 59 2.31 -10.23 -12.28
C GLU A 59 1.39 -11.33 -12.85
N LYS A 60 1.17 -11.31 -14.17
CA LYS A 60 0.36 -12.32 -14.88
C LYS A 60 1.16 -13.57 -15.26
N SER A 61 2.40 -13.41 -15.72
CA SER A 61 3.20 -14.52 -16.27
C SER A 61 4.15 -15.19 -15.26
N GLY A 62 4.16 -14.72 -14.00
CA GLY A 62 5.05 -15.21 -12.97
C GLY A 62 6.38 -14.49 -12.94
N VAL A 63 6.91 -14.30 -11.73
CA VAL A 63 8.18 -13.62 -11.50
C VAL A 63 9.34 -14.61 -11.65
N PRO A 64 10.39 -14.27 -12.44
CA PRO A 64 11.57 -15.14 -12.60
C PRO A 64 12.30 -15.42 -11.28
N LYS A 65 13.00 -16.55 -11.24
CA LYS A 65 13.89 -16.88 -10.11
C LYS A 65 15.00 -15.83 -10.03
N GLY A 66 15.31 -15.37 -8.81
CA GLY A 66 16.36 -14.35 -8.58
C GLY A 66 16.02 -12.94 -9.06
N ALA A 67 14.80 -12.68 -9.56
CA ALA A 67 14.44 -11.38 -10.12
C ALA A 67 14.62 -10.20 -9.15
N GLY A 68 14.43 -10.43 -7.84
CA GLY A 68 14.60 -9.39 -6.82
C GLY A 68 15.98 -9.37 -6.15
N THR A 69 16.91 -10.21 -6.59
CA THR A 69 18.25 -10.33 -6.01
C THR A 69 19.31 -9.59 -6.84
N ASP A 70 20.50 -9.38 -6.27
CA ASP A 70 21.63 -8.73 -6.94
C ASP A 70 22.39 -9.65 -7.91
N SER A 71 21.83 -10.81 -8.26
CA SER A 71 22.38 -11.74 -9.27
C SER A 71 22.26 -11.20 -10.69
N ASP A 72 22.98 -11.83 -11.64
CA ASP A 72 22.86 -11.54 -13.08
C ASP A 72 21.43 -11.74 -13.63
N ASP A 73 20.65 -12.61 -12.98
CA ASP A 73 19.23 -12.86 -13.28
C ASP A 73 18.27 -11.83 -12.66
N GLY A 74 18.79 -10.85 -11.91
CA GLY A 74 18.03 -9.82 -11.24
C GLY A 74 17.41 -8.80 -12.21
N PHE A 75 16.33 -8.15 -11.80
CA PHE A 75 15.78 -7.04 -12.57
C PHE A 75 16.79 -5.89 -12.68
N ASP A 76 16.87 -5.33 -13.89
CA ASP A 76 17.79 -4.24 -14.21
C ASP A 76 17.14 -2.89 -13.91
N LEU A 77 17.47 -2.33 -12.74
CA LEU A 77 17.12 -0.94 -12.41
C LEU A 77 17.71 0.09 -13.37
N GLY A 78 18.76 -0.26 -14.11
CA GLY A 78 19.36 0.59 -15.14
C GLY A 78 18.36 0.97 -16.22
N ARG A 79 17.52 0.03 -16.69
CA ARG A 79 16.43 0.32 -17.66
C ARG A 79 15.47 1.37 -17.11
N MET A 80 15.02 1.16 -15.88
CA MET A 80 14.11 2.10 -15.22
C MET A 80 14.74 3.48 -15.03
N LYS A 81 16.02 3.56 -14.64
CA LYS A 81 16.76 4.84 -14.55
C LYS A 81 16.85 5.58 -15.88
N ARG A 82 17.12 4.85 -16.98
CA ARG A 82 17.17 5.44 -18.34
C ARG A 82 15.79 5.93 -18.79
N LEU A 83 14.73 5.17 -18.51
CA LEU A 83 13.35 5.61 -18.73
C LEU A 83 13.05 6.90 -17.94
N MET A 84 13.44 6.97 -16.67
CA MET A 84 13.24 8.18 -15.86
C MET A 84 14.00 9.38 -16.39
N LEU A 85 15.23 9.20 -16.83
CA LEU A 85 16.02 10.26 -17.44
C LEU A 85 15.32 10.83 -18.68
N ARG A 86 14.75 9.97 -19.53
CA ARG A 86 13.98 10.38 -20.72
C ARG A 86 12.69 11.12 -20.38
N LEU A 87 12.03 10.73 -19.29
CA LEU A 87 10.90 11.47 -18.73
C LEU A 87 11.31 12.72 -17.93
N GLN A 88 12.59 13.11 -17.97
CA GLN A 88 13.15 14.29 -17.27
C GLN A 88 13.11 14.19 -15.73
N ASN A 89 13.23 12.96 -15.21
CA ASN A 89 13.30 12.62 -13.79
C ASN A 89 12.11 13.16 -12.98
N PRO A 90 10.86 12.77 -13.30
CA PRO A 90 9.67 13.33 -12.66
C PRO A 90 9.60 12.99 -11.16
N HIS A 91 10.09 11.81 -10.79
CA HIS A 91 10.19 11.32 -9.41
C HIS A 91 11.14 12.16 -8.52
N SER A 92 11.91 13.10 -9.10
CA SER A 92 12.78 14.02 -8.37
C SER A 92 12.12 15.36 -8.00
N LYS A 93 10.85 15.58 -8.37
CA LYS A 93 10.16 16.88 -8.25
C LYS A 93 9.31 17.04 -7.00
N TYR A 94 9.06 15.95 -6.30
CA TYR A 94 8.27 15.89 -5.07
C TYR A 94 8.96 15.00 -4.04
N LYS A 95 8.44 14.99 -2.82
CA LYS A 95 8.90 14.08 -1.76
C LYS A 95 8.24 12.72 -1.88
N VAL A 96 8.91 11.67 -1.41
CA VAL A 96 8.38 10.30 -1.53
C VAL A 96 8.44 9.56 -0.19
N VAL A 97 7.35 8.91 0.21
CA VAL A 97 7.40 7.82 1.19
C VAL A 97 7.37 6.51 0.42
N HIS A 98 8.42 5.70 0.58
CA HIS A 98 8.55 4.43 -0.13
C HIS A 98 8.19 3.27 0.80
N VAL A 99 7.21 2.45 0.41
CA VAL A 99 6.64 1.40 1.24
C VAL A 99 6.92 0.03 0.63
N ALA A 100 7.66 -0.80 1.36
CA ALA A 100 7.88 -2.21 1.05
C ALA A 100 7.42 -3.10 2.23
N GLY A 101 7.38 -4.41 1.99
CA GLY A 101 6.89 -5.39 2.96
C GLY A 101 6.12 -6.54 2.30
N THR A 102 5.84 -7.60 3.06
CA THR A 102 5.11 -8.76 2.56
C THR A 102 3.61 -8.52 2.61
N LYS A 103 3.09 -8.07 3.75
CA LYS A 103 1.66 -7.73 3.94
C LYS A 103 1.53 -6.32 4.53
N GLY A 104 0.39 -5.68 4.28
CA GLY A 104 0.08 -4.37 4.86
C GLY A 104 0.63 -3.16 4.11
N LYS A 105 1.35 -3.34 2.99
CA LYS A 105 1.86 -2.25 2.13
C LYS A 105 0.74 -1.29 1.70
N GLY A 106 -0.19 -1.75 0.86
CA GLY A 106 -1.34 -0.94 0.41
C GLY A 106 -2.19 -0.37 1.55
N SER A 107 -2.41 -1.11 2.65
CA SER A 107 -3.15 -0.59 3.81
C SER A 107 -2.41 0.54 4.53
N THR A 108 -1.10 0.39 4.74
CA THR A 108 -0.25 1.45 5.32
C THR A 108 -0.19 2.66 4.40
N SER A 109 -0.06 2.44 3.08
CA SER A 109 -0.07 3.51 2.08
C SER A 109 -1.40 4.27 2.07
N ALA A 110 -2.53 3.56 2.20
CA ALA A 110 -3.86 4.17 2.26
C ALA A 110 -4.06 5.02 3.52
N PHE A 111 -3.69 4.50 4.70
CA PHE A 111 -3.73 5.26 5.95
C PHE A 111 -2.85 6.51 5.85
N LEU A 112 -1.59 6.34 5.45
CA LEU A 112 -0.64 7.45 5.34
C LEU A 112 -1.13 8.52 4.35
N SER A 113 -1.63 8.11 3.19
CA SER A 113 -2.15 9.05 2.19
C SER A 113 -3.31 9.88 2.73
N ASN A 114 -4.24 9.27 3.48
CA ASN A 114 -5.35 9.99 4.09
C ASN A 114 -4.92 10.91 5.24
N ILE A 115 -3.93 10.51 6.04
CA ILE A 115 -3.36 11.38 7.08
C ILE A 115 -2.72 12.62 6.46
N LEU A 116 -1.91 12.44 5.41
CA LEU A 116 -1.28 13.55 4.70
C LEU A 116 -2.31 14.47 4.03
N ARG A 117 -3.35 13.90 3.40
CA ARG A 117 -4.46 14.70 2.85
C ARG A 117 -5.22 15.48 3.93
N ALA A 118 -5.47 14.87 5.09
CA ALA A 118 -6.11 15.56 6.21
C ALA A 118 -5.25 16.72 6.75
N GLY A 119 -3.92 16.62 6.63
CA GLY A 119 -2.98 17.72 6.84
C GLY A 119 -2.92 18.73 5.68
N GLY A 120 -3.77 18.61 4.67
CA GLY A 120 -3.88 19.51 3.52
C GLY A 120 -2.79 19.34 2.46
N TYR A 121 -1.97 18.29 2.50
CA TYR A 121 -0.98 18.03 1.45
C TYR A 121 -1.67 17.55 0.18
N SER A 122 -1.13 17.93 -0.99
CA SER A 122 -1.47 17.22 -2.22
C SER A 122 -0.69 15.91 -2.29
N VAL A 123 -1.39 14.78 -2.42
CA VAL A 123 -0.79 13.45 -2.26
C VAL A 123 -1.02 12.59 -3.49
N GLY A 124 0.07 12.11 -4.09
CA GLY A 124 0.04 11.00 -5.05
C GLY A 124 0.13 9.66 -4.32
N CYS A 125 -0.59 8.64 -4.77
CA CYS A 125 -0.48 7.28 -4.25
C CYS A 125 -0.34 6.30 -5.41
N TYR A 126 0.74 5.51 -5.39
CA TYR A 126 0.97 4.41 -6.33
C TYR A 126 0.91 3.08 -5.59
N SER A 127 -0.04 2.22 -5.97
CA SER A 127 -0.30 0.95 -5.30
C SER A 127 -0.52 -0.20 -6.28
N SER A 128 -0.30 -1.43 -5.83
CA SER A 128 -0.49 -2.63 -6.66
C SER A 128 -0.85 -3.86 -5.81
N PRO A 129 -1.61 -4.83 -6.37
CA PRO A 129 -2.35 -4.78 -7.63
C PRO A 129 -3.66 -3.98 -7.51
N HIS A 130 -4.36 -3.78 -8.63
CA HIS A 130 -5.74 -3.28 -8.63
C HIS A 130 -6.73 -4.44 -8.48
N ILE A 131 -7.96 -4.14 -8.04
CA ILE A 131 -9.05 -5.12 -7.92
C ILE A 131 -9.96 -5.08 -9.15
N LEU A 132 -10.45 -3.90 -9.55
CA LEU A 132 -11.41 -3.75 -10.66
C LEU A 132 -10.81 -3.03 -11.86
N SER A 133 -10.08 -1.94 -11.63
CA SER A 133 -9.57 -1.07 -12.69
C SER A 133 -8.11 -0.66 -12.45
N ILE A 134 -7.33 -0.59 -13.54
CA ILE A 134 -5.94 -0.10 -13.51
C ILE A 134 -5.81 1.30 -12.89
N LYS A 135 -6.87 2.14 -12.97
CA LYS A 135 -6.91 3.47 -12.34
C LYS A 135 -6.66 3.42 -10.83
N GLU A 136 -7.09 2.36 -10.15
CA GLU A 136 -6.87 2.18 -8.71
C GLU A 136 -5.38 2.19 -8.34
N ARG A 137 -4.49 1.89 -9.28
CA ARG A 137 -3.05 1.90 -9.04
C ARG A 137 -2.48 3.31 -8.94
N ILE A 138 -3.14 4.33 -9.50
CA ILE A 138 -2.65 5.71 -9.54
C ILE A 138 -3.75 6.61 -9.01
N SER A 139 -3.60 7.09 -7.79
CA SER A 139 -4.55 8.00 -7.15
C SER A 139 -3.89 9.33 -6.85
N CYS A 140 -4.63 10.42 -7.06
CA CYS A 140 -4.22 11.78 -6.70
C CYS A 140 -5.27 12.37 -5.77
N ASN A 141 -4.82 12.88 -4.62
CA ASN A 141 -5.68 13.43 -3.59
C ASN A 141 -6.81 12.46 -3.20
N GLY A 142 -6.45 11.17 -3.16
CA GLY A 142 -7.18 10.04 -2.60
C GLY A 142 -8.36 9.50 -3.39
N GLU A 143 -8.51 9.91 -4.65
CA GLU A 143 -9.34 9.23 -5.63
C GLU A 143 -8.44 8.70 -6.76
N PRO A 144 -8.77 7.54 -7.36
CA PRO A 144 -8.18 7.12 -8.62
C PRO A 144 -8.26 8.25 -9.65
N VAL A 145 -7.18 8.48 -10.40
CA VAL A 145 -7.21 9.49 -11.46
C VAL A 145 -8.29 9.17 -12.48
N SER A 146 -8.90 10.21 -13.05
CA SER A 146 -9.95 10.01 -14.05
C SER A 146 -9.39 9.32 -15.31
N ALA A 147 -10.26 8.63 -16.05
CA ALA A 147 -9.88 7.95 -17.29
C ALA A 147 -9.28 8.96 -18.30
N SER A 148 -9.92 10.12 -18.47
CA SER A 148 -9.44 11.19 -19.34
C SER A 148 -8.09 11.74 -18.88
N THR A 149 -7.92 12.06 -17.59
CA THR A 149 -6.63 12.55 -17.05
C THR A 149 -5.49 11.57 -17.34
N LEU A 150 -5.71 10.27 -17.10
CA LEU A 150 -4.71 9.24 -17.33
C LEU A 150 -4.43 9.06 -18.83
N ASN A 151 -5.47 9.04 -19.66
CA ASN A 151 -5.36 8.86 -21.10
C ASN A 151 -4.65 10.05 -21.78
N ASP A 152 -5.04 11.28 -21.43
CA ASP A 152 -4.42 12.50 -21.94
C ASP A 152 -2.95 12.56 -21.55
N HIS A 153 -2.63 12.18 -20.30
CA HIS A 153 -1.25 12.10 -19.88
C HIS A 153 -0.49 11.00 -20.64
N PHE A 154 -1.06 9.81 -20.77
CA PHE A 154 -0.47 8.72 -21.53
C PHE A 154 -0.12 9.17 -22.95
N TYR A 155 -1.05 9.75 -23.71
CA TYR A 155 -0.76 10.22 -25.08
C TYR A 155 0.32 11.31 -25.11
N SER A 156 0.37 12.19 -24.10
CA SER A 156 1.39 13.24 -24.03
C SER A 156 2.82 12.70 -23.90
N ILE A 157 3.00 11.53 -23.27
CA ILE A 157 4.32 10.91 -23.07
C ILE A 157 4.54 9.64 -23.91
N LYS A 158 3.51 9.13 -24.60
CA LYS A 158 3.55 7.91 -25.39
C LYS A 158 4.74 7.83 -26.37
N PRO A 159 5.08 8.90 -27.14
CA PRO A 159 6.24 8.84 -28.02
C PRO A 159 7.57 8.58 -27.28
N ILE A 160 7.71 9.14 -26.07
CA ILE A 160 8.89 8.94 -25.22
C ILE A 160 8.93 7.49 -24.71
N LEU A 161 7.78 6.93 -24.33
CA LEU A 161 7.66 5.55 -23.90
C LEU A 161 8.01 4.57 -25.03
N GLU A 162 7.45 4.77 -26.23
CA GLU A 162 7.72 3.93 -27.41
C GLU A 162 9.19 3.96 -27.80
N GLN A 163 9.81 5.14 -27.83
CA GLN A 163 11.25 5.26 -28.07
C GLN A 163 12.07 4.52 -27.00
N SER A 164 11.71 4.67 -25.72
CA SER A 164 12.41 3.99 -24.62
C SER A 164 12.29 2.47 -24.72
N ILE A 165 11.12 1.95 -25.10
CA ILE A 165 10.91 0.52 -25.33
C ILE A 165 11.80 0.02 -26.47
N GLN A 166 11.88 0.77 -27.57
CA GLN A 166 12.72 0.40 -28.71
C GLN A 166 14.21 0.33 -28.33
N GLU A 167 14.72 1.33 -27.61
CA GLU A 167 16.12 1.40 -27.19
C GLU A 167 16.51 0.32 -26.18
N GLU A 168 15.56 -0.12 -25.36
CA GLU A 168 15.72 -1.26 -24.46
C GLU A 168 15.41 -2.61 -25.16
N ASN A 169 15.33 -2.64 -26.49
CA ASN A 169 15.02 -3.83 -27.30
C ASN A 169 13.73 -4.55 -26.86
N GLY A 170 12.72 -3.80 -26.44
CA GLY A 170 11.44 -4.34 -25.95
C GLY A 170 11.48 -4.87 -24.51
N SER A 171 12.57 -4.66 -23.77
CA SER A 171 12.78 -5.26 -22.45
C SER A 171 12.09 -4.52 -21.29
N LEU A 172 11.54 -3.33 -21.53
CA LEU A 172 10.75 -2.61 -20.52
C LEU A 172 9.45 -3.36 -20.23
N SER A 173 9.26 -3.72 -18.98
CA SER A 173 8.10 -4.45 -18.50
C SER A 173 6.87 -3.55 -18.35
N HIS A 174 5.72 -4.20 -18.26
CA HIS A 174 4.45 -3.58 -17.90
C HIS A 174 4.57 -2.70 -16.64
N PHE A 175 5.26 -3.22 -15.61
CA PHE A 175 5.39 -2.53 -14.32
C PHE A 175 6.34 -1.33 -14.38
N GLU A 176 7.46 -1.42 -15.12
CA GLU A 176 8.38 -0.29 -15.31
C GLU A 176 7.69 0.87 -16.04
N ILE A 177 6.97 0.58 -17.13
CA ILE A 177 6.22 1.59 -17.88
C ILE A 177 5.12 2.21 -17.02
N LEU A 178 4.30 1.41 -16.35
CA LEU A 178 3.23 1.92 -15.49
C LEU A 178 3.79 2.78 -14.34
N THR A 179 4.89 2.36 -13.73
CA THR A 179 5.57 3.14 -12.67
C THR A 179 6.07 4.47 -13.21
N GLY A 180 6.62 4.49 -14.42
CA GLY A 180 7.07 5.74 -15.04
C GLY A 180 5.94 6.70 -15.37
N ILE A 181 4.81 6.18 -15.84
CA ILE A 181 3.58 6.95 -16.06
C ILE A 181 3.06 7.53 -14.74
N ALA A 182 3.03 6.73 -13.67
CA ALA A 182 2.61 7.21 -12.35
C ALA A 182 3.51 8.34 -11.84
N PHE A 183 4.83 8.18 -11.92
CA PHE A 183 5.76 9.22 -11.47
C PHE A 183 5.62 10.52 -12.26
N SER A 184 5.51 10.41 -13.58
CA SER A 184 5.29 11.55 -14.49
C SER A 184 3.95 12.23 -14.23
N LEU A 185 2.89 11.47 -13.94
CA LEU A 185 1.58 12.04 -13.64
C LEU A 185 1.59 12.80 -12.31
N PHE A 186 2.28 12.29 -11.29
CA PHE A 186 2.40 13.00 -10.01
C PHE A 186 3.13 14.33 -10.12
N GLU A 187 4.13 14.45 -11.00
CA GLU A 187 4.74 15.75 -11.32
C GLU A 187 3.72 16.66 -12.00
N LYS A 188 3.01 16.17 -13.02
CA LYS A 188 1.99 16.94 -13.75
C LYS A 188 0.88 17.46 -12.84
N GLU A 189 0.45 16.65 -11.88
CA GLU A 189 -0.58 17.00 -10.89
C GLU A 189 -0.04 17.84 -9.72
N ASN A 190 1.25 18.19 -9.73
CA ASN A 190 1.92 19.02 -8.71
C ASN A 190 1.73 18.49 -7.27
N VAL A 191 1.88 17.18 -7.06
CA VAL A 191 1.75 16.63 -5.71
C VAL A 191 2.89 17.12 -4.81
N ASP A 192 2.58 17.40 -3.53
CA ASP A 192 3.60 17.76 -2.54
C ASP A 192 4.47 16.53 -2.20
N ILE A 193 3.80 15.38 -2.09
CA ILE A 193 4.39 14.12 -1.63
C ILE A 193 3.68 12.93 -2.29
N ALA A 194 4.43 11.90 -2.62
CA ALA A 194 3.90 10.64 -3.14
C ALA A 194 4.14 9.48 -2.17
N VAL A 195 3.13 8.64 -1.97
CA VAL A 195 3.24 7.37 -1.23
C VAL A 195 3.33 6.24 -2.26
N ILE A 196 4.49 5.60 -2.32
CA ILE A 196 4.84 4.66 -3.40
C ILE A 196 5.00 3.27 -2.81
N GLU A 197 4.15 2.34 -3.22
CA GLU A 197 4.26 0.92 -2.88
C GLU A 197 5.21 0.20 -3.84
N ALA A 198 6.19 -0.53 -3.29
CA ALA A 198 7.04 -1.43 -4.08
C ALA A 198 6.25 -2.65 -4.54
N GLY A 199 6.41 -3.04 -5.81
CA GLY A 199 5.73 -4.20 -6.40
C GLY A 199 6.29 -5.53 -5.91
N LEU A 200 7.60 -5.71 -6.01
CA LEU A 200 8.32 -6.93 -5.65
C LEU A 200 9.61 -6.62 -4.88
N GLY A 201 9.74 -7.20 -3.69
CA GLY A 201 10.96 -7.02 -2.88
C GLY A 201 11.15 -5.55 -2.51
N GLY A 202 12.15 -4.91 -3.11
CA GLY A 202 12.47 -3.50 -2.92
C GLY A 202 13.76 -3.10 -3.65
N ALA A 203 14.85 -3.83 -3.44
CA ALA A 203 16.19 -3.53 -3.93
C ALA A 203 16.25 -3.37 -5.45
N ARG A 204 15.57 -4.26 -6.19
CA ARG A 204 15.48 -4.26 -7.66
C ARG A 204 14.09 -3.91 -8.20
N ASP A 205 13.22 -3.38 -7.34
CA ASP A 205 11.87 -2.98 -7.76
C ASP A 205 11.90 -1.72 -8.61
N ALA A 206 11.08 -1.62 -9.66
CA ALA A 206 11.06 -0.45 -10.55
C ALA A 206 10.81 0.87 -9.80
N THR A 207 10.15 0.84 -8.65
CA THR A 207 9.95 2.04 -7.82
C THR A 207 11.24 2.52 -7.12
N ASN A 208 12.27 1.68 -6.99
CA ASN A 208 13.50 1.99 -6.26
C ASN A 208 14.53 2.86 -7.00
N VAL A 209 14.04 3.67 -7.96
CA VAL A 209 14.80 4.76 -8.58
C VAL A 209 14.81 6.04 -7.75
N ILE A 210 14.01 6.10 -6.67
CA ILE A 210 13.93 7.25 -5.76
C ILE A 210 15.27 7.50 -5.08
N GLU A 211 15.79 8.72 -5.22
CA GLU A 211 17.05 9.15 -4.59
C GLU A 211 16.88 9.60 -3.13
N SER A 212 17.97 9.57 -2.35
CA SER A 212 17.96 9.99 -0.94
C SER A 212 17.46 11.42 -0.72
N SER A 213 17.72 12.34 -1.66
CA SER A 213 17.28 13.74 -1.62
C SER A 213 15.76 13.90 -1.66
N ASN A 214 15.07 12.94 -2.29
CA ASN A 214 13.62 12.98 -2.52
C ASN A 214 12.85 12.07 -1.57
N LEU A 215 13.48 11.01 -1.07
CA LEU A 215 12.87 10.10 -0.11
C LEU A 215 12.61 10.80 1.22
N ALA A 216 11.36 11.03 1.60
CA ALA A 216 10.97 11.52 2.92
C ALA A 216 11.22 10.46 4.01
N ALA A 217 10.72 9.25 3.79
CA ALA A 217 10.93 8.09 4.66
C ALA A 217 10.81 6.78 3.88
N SER A 218 11.47 5.73 4.35
CA SER A 218 11.21 4.36 3.92
C SER A 218 10.38 3.62 4.96
N VAL A 219 9.56 2.67 4.52
CA VAL A 219 8.69 1.87 5.39
C VAL A 219 8.83 0.40 5.03
N ILE A 220 9.14 -0.44 6.02
CA ILE A 220 9.09 -1.90 5.89
C ILE A 220 7.95 -2.39 6.78
N THR A 221 6.84 -2.81 6.20
CA THR A 221 5.65 -3.21 6.99
C THR A 221 5.89 -4.51 7.73
N THR A 222 5.95 -5.63 7.03
CA THR A 222 6.23 -6.97 7.57
C THR A 222 7.17 -7.75 6.66
N ILE A 223 7.83 -8.76 7.23
CA ILE A 223 8.59 -9.76 6.47
C ILE A 223 7.93 -11.11 6.68
N GLY A 224 7.68 -11.82 5.58
CA GLY A 224 7.13 -13.16 5.55
C GLY A 224 7.32 -13.78 4.19
N GLU A 225 7.01 -15.07 4.07
CA GLU A 225 7.18 -15.82 2.83
C GLU A 225 6.31 -15.25 1.70
N GLU A 226 6.96 -14.71 0.68
CA GLU A 226 6.35 -14.34 -0.60
C GLU A 226 7.40 -14.44 -1.69
N HIS A 227 7.00 -14.88 -2.89
CA HIS A 227 7.89 -14.92 -4.05
C HIS A 227 9.28 -15.50 -3.75
N MET A 228 9.35 -16.55 -2.92
CA MET A 228 10.61 -17.10 -2.39
C MET A 228 11.62 -17.37 -3.50
N ALA A 229 11.20 -17.99 -4.61
CA ALA A 229 12.07 -18.24 -5.76
C ALA A 229 12.66 -16.95 -6.38
N ALA A 230 11.89 -15.86 -6.43
CA ALA A 230 12.32 -14.58 -6.96
C ALA A 230 13.20 -13.79 -5.98
N LEU A 231 13.05 -14.02 -4.68
CA LEU A 231 13.67 -13.24 -3.61
C LEU A 231 14.76 -14.01 -2.86
N GLY A 232 15.34 -15.06 -3.44
CA GLY A 232 16.52 -15.77 -2.90
C GLY A 232 16.22 -16.99 -2.03
N GLY A 233 14.96 -17.27 -1.71
CA GLY A 233 14.52 -18.53 -1.11
C GLY A 233 14.53 -18.60 0.41
N SER A 234 14.78 -17.49 1.13
CA SER A 234 14.71 -17.45 2.60
C SER A 234 14.07 -16.15 3.10
N LEU A 235 13.71 -16.10 4.40
CA LEU A 235 13.20 -14.86 5.01
C LEU A 235 14.29 -13.78 5.09
N GLU A 236 15.53 -14.19 5.29
CA GLU A 236 16.71 -13.30 5.31
C GLU A 236 16.90 -12.64 3.95
N SER A 237 16.87 -13.42 2.86
CA SER A 237 17.02 -12.87 1.51
C SER A 237 15.85 -11.96 1.12
N ILE A 238 14.64 -12.26 1.61
CA ILE A 238 13.47 -11.36 1.48
C ILE A 238 13.69 -10.06 2.26
N ALA A 239 14.20 -10.14 3.49
CA ALA A 239 14.50 -8.97 4.31
C ALA A 239 15.58 -8.08 3.67
N GLU A 240 16.65 -8.69 3.15
CA GLU A 240 17.70 -8.00 2.40
C GLU A 240 17.12 -7.29 1.17
N ALA A 241 16.36 -8.00 0.33
CA ALA A 241 15.73 -7.43 -0.85
C ALA A 241 14.80 -6.26 -0.48
N LYS A 242 13.95 -6.40 0.54
CA LYS A 242 13.03 -5.32 0.97
C LYS A 242 13.77 -4.14 1.57
N SER A 243 14.83 -4.38 2.33
CA SER A 243 15.66 -3.32 2.94
C SER A 243 16.40 -2.46 1.91
N GLY A 244 16.44 -2.87 0.64
CA GLY A 244 17.03 -2.10 -0.46
C GLY A 244 16.38 -0.75 -0.74
N ILE A 245 15.17 -0.48 -0.20
CA ILE A 245 14.53 0.84 -0.27
C ILE A 245 15.03 1.81 0.81
N ILE A 246 15.81 1.34 1.79
CA ILE A 246 16.40 2.20 2.82
C ILE A 246 17.55 2.99 2.18
N LYS A 247 17.49 4.32 2.25
CA LYS A 247 18.45 5.23 1.60
C LYS A 247 19.24 6.05 2.61
N HIS A 248 20.40 6.51 2.17
CA HIS A 248 21.37 7.16 3.03
C HIS A 248 20.81 8.41 3.74
N GLY A 249 20.94 8.48 5.06
CA GLY A 249 20.54 9.64 5.87
C GLY A 249 19.04 9.89 5.95
N ARG A 250 18.21 8.96 5.46
CA ARG A 250 16.74 9.07 5.48
C ARG A 250 16.17 8.03 6.44
N PRO A 251 15.15 8.35 7.25
CA PRO A 251 14.64 7.42 8.25
C PRO A 251 14.00 6.18 7.63
N VAL A 252 13.94 5.12 8.42
CA VAL A 252 13.14 3.93 8.14
C VAL A 252 12.17 3.66 9.29
N VAL A 253 10.90 3.45 8.94
CA VAL A 253 9.87 2.96 9.87
C VAL A 253 9.67 1.46 9.66
N LEU A 254 9.83 0.69 10.73
CA LEU A 254 9.65 -0.75 10.76
C LEU A 254 8.31 -1.08 11.42
N GLY A 255 7.37 -1.63 10.64
CA GLY A 255 6.00 -1.90 11.08
C GLY A 255 5.94 -3.06 12.10
N GLY A 256 6.45 -4.22 11.70
CA GLY A 256 6.58 -5.40 12.54
C GLY A 256 5.25 -6.08 12.90
N PRO A 257 5.28 -7.06 13.82
CA PRO A 257 6.49 -7.56 14.49
C PRO A 257 7.43 -8.33 13.53
N PHE A 258 8.72 -8.38 13.85
CA PHE A 258 9.73 -9.13 13.11
C PHE A 258 10.34 -10.23 14.00
N LEU A 259 10.86 -11.29 13.38
CA LEU A 259 11.74 -12.20 14.08
C LEU A 259 13.05 -11.47 14.45
N PRO A 260 13.69 -11.73 15.61
CA PRO A 260 14.86 -10.97 16.04
C PRO A 260 16.01 -10.92 15.02
N HIS A 261 16.28 -12.03 14.33
CA HIS A 261 17.32 -12.08 13.30
C HIS A 261 16.95 -11.27 12.05
N ILE A 262 15.67 -11.27 11.66
CA ILE A 262 15.15 -10.45 10.56
C ILE A 262 15.23 -8.97 10.89
N GLU A 263 14.82 -8.58 12.11
CA GLU A 263 14.98 -7.21 12.58
C GLU A 263 16.45 -6.79 12.58
N GLY A 264 17.35 -7.69 12.99
CA GLY A 264 18.79 -7.49 12.93
C GLY A 264 19.31 -7.14 11.53
N ILE A 265 18.81 -7.81 10.49
CA ILE A 265 19.14 -7.50 9.09
C ILE A 265 18.66 -6.09 8.71
N LEU A 266 17.41 -5.76 9.01
CA LEU A 266 16.83 -4.45 8.69
C LEU A 266 17.58 -3.31 9.41
N ARG A 267 17.91 -3.49 10.69
CA ARG A 267 18.69 -2.53 11.49
C ARG A 267 20.13 -2.40 10.99
N SER A 268 20.75 -3.51 10.59
CA SER A 268 22.10 -3.49 10.02
C SER A 268 22.11 -2.70 8.71
N LYS A 269 21.12 -2.93 7.83
CA LYS A 269 20.97 -2.12 6.61
C LYS A 269 20.79 -0.64 6.93
N ALA A 270 19.91 -0.30 7.88
CA ALA A 270 19.71 1.08 8.30
C ALA A 270 21.01 1.72 8.83
N ALA A 271 21.78 1.00 9.65
CA ALA A 271 23.06 1.47 10.16
C ALA A 271 24.06 1.75 9.03
N THR A 272 24.19 0.85 8.04
CA THR A 272 25.06 1.09 6.86
C THR A 272 24.63 2.29 6.03
N MET A 273 23.35 2.63 6.05
CA MET A 273 22.79 3.80 5.36
C MET A 273 22.75 5.04 6.26
N SER A 274 23.31 5.02 7.47
CA SER A 274 23.20 6.15 8.42
C SER A 274 21.73 6.58 8.62
N SER A 275 20.81 5.62 8.63
CA SER A 275 19.36 5.80 8.69
C SER A 275 18.86 5.58 10.11
N SER A 276 18.09 6.54 10.63
CA SER A 276 17.42 6.39 11.92
C SER A 276 16.28 5.36 11.81
N VAL A 277 16.23 4.42 12.76
CA VAL A 277 15.20 3.38 12.81
C VAL A 277 14.11 3.77 13.79
N ILE A 278 12.85 3.73 13.33
CA ILE A 278 11.66 3.90 14.16
C ILE A 278 10.88 2.58 14.14
N LEU A 279 10.68 1.96 15.30
CA LEU A 279 9.93 0.71 15.40
C LEU A 279 8.48 1.02 15.80
N ALA A 280 7.52 0.71 14.94
CA ALA A 280 6.09 0.93 15.21
C ALA A 280 5.51 -0.06 16.24
N SER A 281 6.18 -1.19 16.43
CA SER A 281 5.84 -2.24 17.40
C SER A 281 6.67 -2.14 18.70
N ASN A 282 7.17 -0.94 19.05
CA ASN A 282 8.02 -0.77 20.23
C ASN A 282 7.27 -1.00 21.56
N ILE A 283 8.00 -1.42 22.59
CA ILE A 283 7.53 -1.78 23.93
C ILE A 283 6.78 -0.63 24.63
N GLY A 284 7.13 0.63 24.35
CA GLY A 284 6.44 1.82 24.90
C GLY A 284 5.21 2.28 24.10
N SER A 285 5.02 1.78 22.88
CA SER A 285 3.82 2.10 22.09
C SER A 285 2.74 1.09 22.40
N SER A 286 1.59 1.55 22.90
CA SER A 286 0.44 0.68 23.14
C SER A 286 -0.64 0.97 22.10
N SER A 287 -1.20 -0.09 21.55
CA SER A 287 -2.42 0.00 20.76
C SER A 287 -3.37 -1.11 21.18
N SER A 288 -4.64 -0.78 21.32
CA SER A 288 -5.63 -1.75 21.79
C SER A 288 -6.96 -1.56 21.08
N ILE A 289 -7.62 -2.67 20.79
CA ILE A 289 -8.99 -2.66 20.26
C ILE A 289 -9.94 -2.71 21.45
N LYS A 290 -10.75 -1.67 21.62
CA LYS A 290 -11.80 -1.60 22.65
C LYS A 290 -13.04 -2.40 22.26
N GLY A 291 -13.35 -2.45 20.96
CA GLY A 291 -14.49 -3.21 20.46
C GLY A 291 -14.88 -2.84 19.03
N ILE A 292 -15.90 -3.50 18.53
CA ILE A 292 -16.53 -3.18 17.23
C ILE A 292 -17.82 -2.40 17.50
N ILE A 293 -17.96 -1.26 16.86
CA ILE A 293 -19.13 -0.40 16.95
C ILE A 293 -19.76 -0.19 15.57
N ASN A 294 -21.03 0.17 15.53
CA ASN A 294 -21.71 0.59 14.31
C ASN A 294 -22.00 2.09 14.39
N LYS A 295 -21.40 2.88 13.50
CA LYS A 295 -21.65 4.32 13.40
C LYS A 295 -22.65 4.60 12.29
N ASN A 296 -23.72 5.34 12.62
CA ASN A 296 -24.73 5.77 11.66
C ASN A 296 -24.07 6.46 10.46
N GLY A 297 -24.41 6.02 9.24
CA GLY A 297 -23.87 6.57 7.99
C GLY A 297 -22.44 6.15 7.61
N ILE A 298 -21.69 5.51 8.52
CA ILE A 298 -20.31 5.05 8.28
C ILE A 298 -20.23 3.51 8.24
N GLY A 299 -21.07 2.82 9.01
CA GLY A 299 -21.09 1.37 9.12
C GLY A 299 -20.23 0.85 10.29
N LEU A 300 -19.77 -0.39 10.16
CA LEU A 300 -18.96 -1.05 11.19
C LEU A 300 -17.56 -0.43 11.27
N CYS A 301 -17.11 -0.12 12.48
CA CYS A 301 -15.78 0.38 12.79
C CYS A 301 -15.21 -0.39 13.99
N GLN A 302 -13.88 -0.52 14.06
CA GLN A 302 -13.20 -0.91 15.29
C GLN A 302 -12.78 0.34 16.05
N SER A 303 -13.22 0.45 17.31
CA SER A 303 -12.77 1.49 18.22
C SER A 303 -11.44 1.05 18.83
N CYS A 304 -10.42 1.89 18.73
CA CYS A 304 -9.09 1.60 19.25
C CYS A 304 -8.42 2.81 19.89
N ASP A 305 -7.52 2.53 20.81
CA ASP A 305 -6.57 3.51 21.32
C ASP A 305 -5.22 3.31 20.65
N ILE A 306 -4.55 4.41 20.29
CA ILE A 306 -3.20 4.43 19.73
C ILE A 306 -2.37 5.40 20.55
N VAL A 307 -1.34 4.89 21.21
CA VAL A 307 -0.40 5.68 22.01
C VAL A 307 1.00 5.38 21.52
N ILE A 308 1.72 6.41 21.05
CA ILE A 308 3.12 6.29 20.64
C ILE A 308 3.96 7.12 21.61
N GLN A 309 4.89 6.45 22.27
CA GLN A 309 5.78 7.05 23.25
C GLN A 309 7.21 7.10 22.73
N ASN A 310 7.94 8.13 23.14
CA ASN A 310 9.39 8.13 23.04
C ASN A 310 9.94 7.35 24.25
N GLU A 311 10.96 6.52 24.06
CA GLU A 311 11.57 5.75 25.15
C GLU A 311 12.16 6.64 26.26
N LYS A 312 12.44 7.91 25.94
CA LYS A 312 13.10 8.86 26.85
C LYS A 312 12.16 9.87 27.51
N ASP A 313 10.90 9.96 27.08
CA ASP A 313 9.97 10.99 27.53
C ASP A 313 8.81 10.38 28.32
N GLU A 314 8.42 11.01 29.43
CA GLU A 314 7.26 10.59 30.22
C GLU A 314 5.92 10.87 29.51
N LYS A 315 5.90 11.80 28.55
CA LYS A 315 4.70 12.15 27.79
C LYS A 315 4.69 11.45 26.44
N PRO A 316 3.53 10.92 26.00
CA PRO A 316 3.42 10.35 24.67
C PRO A 316 3.64 11.42 23.59
N ILE A 317 4.26 11.02 22.48
CA ILE A 317 4.41 11.85 21.28
C ILE A 317 3.02 12.09 20.66
N VAL A 318 2.18 11.05 20.68
CA VAL A 318 0.76 11.13 20.32
C VAL A 318 -0.05 10.16 21.17
N GLU A 319 -1.23 10.61 21.57
CA GLU A 319 -2.23 9.80 22.27
C GLU A 319 -3.59 10.02 21.61
N LEU A 320 -4.09 9.00 20.92
CA LEU A 320 -5.37 9.02 20.24
C LEU A 320 -6.29 7.99 20.88
N SER A 321 -7.23 8.45 21.70
CA SER A 321 -8.28 7.61 22.27
C SER A 321 -9.47 7.47 21.32
N ASP A 322 -10.13 6.31 21.33
CA ASP A 322 -11.39 6.04 20.63
C ASP A 322 -11.36 6.38 19.12
N VAL A 323 -10.23 6.09 18.47
CA VAL A 323 -10.09 6.17 17.02
C VAL A 323 -10.95 5.09 16.38
N ASN A 324 -11.74 5.47 15.38
CA ASN A 324 -12.71 4.59 14.74
C ASN A 324 -12.22 4.13 13.36
N LEU A 325 -11.45 3.04 13.32
CA LEU A 325 -10.94 2.50 12.07
C LEU A 325 -12.03 1.72 11.34
N ARG A 326 -12.26 2.05 10.07
CA ARG A 326 -13.22 1.33 9.20
C ARG A 326 -12.65 0.00 8.69
N MET A 327 -11.33 -0.08 8.56
CA MET A 327 -10.61 -1.30 8.23
C MET A 327 -10.37 -2.11 9.50
N LEU A 328 -10.99 -3.28 9.60
CA LEU A 328 -11.07 -4.06 10.83
C LEU A 328 -9.91 -5.05 11.01
N GLY A 329 -9.59 -5.35 12.27
CA GLY A 329 -8.64 -6.39 12.65
C GLY A 329 -7.32 -5.83 13.19
N HIS A 330 -6.65 -6.65 14.00
CA HIS A 330 -5.38 -6.31 14.66
C HIS A 330 -4.28 -5.94 13.66
N HIS A 331 -4.23 -6.60 12.51
CA HIS A 331 -3.27 -6.27 11.46
C HIS A 331 -3.54 -4.89 10.84
N GLN A 332 -4.80 -4.45 10.76
CA GLN A 332 -5.14 -3.10 10.31
C GLN A 332 -4.82 -2.04 11.36
N LEU A 333 -5.01 -2.36 12.64
CA LEU A 333 -4.51 -1.51 13.72
C LEU A 333 -2.98 -1.36 13.64
N GLN A 334 -2.23 -2.44 13.38
CA GLN A 334 -0.78 -2.37 13.19
C GLN A 334 -0.38 -1.51 11.98
N ASN A 335 -1.09 -1.63 10.86
CA ASN A 335 -0.85 -0.78 9.68
C ASN A 335 -1.13 0.70 9.99
N ALA A 336 -2.20 0.99 10.75
CA ALA A 336 -2.55 2.34 11.22
C ALA A 336 -1.48 2.93 12.15
N VAL A 337 -0.99 2.13 13.11
CA VAL A 337 0.13 2.53 13.99
C VAL A 337 1.39 2.80 13.17
N THR A 338 1.70 1.94 12.20
CA THR A 338 2.86 2.14 11.30
C THR A 338 2.74 3.45 10.52
N ALA A 339 1.57 3.72 9.91
CA ALA A 339 1.32 4.99 9.22
C ALA A 339 1.40 6.21 10.16
N THR A 340 0.96 6.04 11.41
CA THR A 340 1.08 7.08 12.45
C THR A 340 2.55 7.37 12.77
N CYS A 341 3.40 6.35 12.96
CA CYS A 341 4.83 6.53 13.19
C CYS A 341 5.51 7.26 12.01
N VAL A 342 5.14 6.92 10.77
CA VAL A 342 5.64 7.64 9.58
C VAL A 342 5.20 9.10 9.63
N SER A 343 3.94 9.36 9.95
CA SER A 343 3.38 10.71 10.02
C SER A 343 4.09 11.58 11.07
N LEU A 344 4.40 11.02 12.24
CA LEU A 344 5.19 11.69 13.27
C LEU A 344 6.63 11.95 12.82
N CYS A 345 7.24 11.00 12.10
CA CYS A 345 8.58 11.18 11.53
C CYS A 345 8.61 12.32 10.50
N LEU A 346 7.59 12.42 9.64
CA LEU A 346 7.47 13.52 8.69
C LEU A 346 7.26 14.86 9.41
N ARG A 347 6.44 14.89 10.47
CA ARG A 347 6.22 16.08 11.30
C ARG A 347 7.55 16.62 11.85
N ASP A 348 8.39 15.75 12.41
CA ASP A 348 9.72 16.10 12.95
C ASP A 348 10.66 16.67 11.88
N GLN A 349 10.51 16.24 10.63
CA GLN A 349 11.27 16.76 9.48
C GLN A 349 10.71 18.05 8.87
N GLY A 350 9.77 18.72 9.54
CA GLY A 350 9.22 20.00 9.10
C GLY A 350 7.90 19.90 8.33
N CYS A 351 7.28 18.72 8.21
CA CYS A 351 5.91 18.59 7.71
C CYS A 351 4.87 18.98 8.78
N GLY A 352 4.94 20.22 9.29
CA GLY A 352 4.18 20.68 10.45
C GLY A 352 2.64 20.63 10.31
N ARG A 353 2.11 20.51 9.08
CA ARG A 353 0.66 20.36 8.85
C ARG A 353 0.09 18.98 9.25
N VAL A 354 0.95 18.00 9.53
CA VAL A 354 0.53 16.68 10.02
C VAL A 354 0.23 16.77 11.52
N THR A 355 -0.91 17.32 11.91
CA THR A 355 -1.34 17.46 13.32
C THR A 355 -1.91 16.15 13.88
N ASP A 356 -2.13 16.06 15.20
CA ASP A 356 -2.79 14.89 15.80
C ASP A 356 -4.22 14.71 15.29
N GLU A 357 -4.89 15.84 15.02
CA GLU A 357 -6.21 15.86 14.39
C GLU A 357 -6.15 15.35 12.94
N ALA A 358 -5.14 15.76 12.16
CA ALA A 358 -4.95 15.22 10.81
C ALA A 358 -4.70 13.70 10.82
N ILE A 359 -3.91 13.21 11.79
CA ILE A 359 -3.70 11.77 11.99
C ILE A 359 -5.04 11.09 12.29
N ARG A 360 -5.81 11.57 13.27
CA ARG A 360 -7.13 11.01 13.61
C ARG A 360 -8.06 10.97 12.40
N ILE A 361 -8.26 12.11 11.74
CA ILE A 361 -9.14 12.22 10.57
C ILE A 361 -8.70 11.26 9.47
N GLY A 362 -7.41 11.21 9.17
CA GLY A 362 -6.86 10.31 8.16
C GLY A 362 -7.12 8.84 8.48
N LEU A 363 -6.89 8.43 9.72
CA LEU A 363 -7.14 7.06 10.18
C LEU A 363 -8.63 6.69 10.09
N GLU A 364 -9.52 7.55 10.58
CA GLU A 364 -10.96 7.25 10.64
C GLU A 364 -11.66 7.28 9.26
N ASN A 365 -11.11 8.01 8.30
CA ASN A 365 -11.65 8.10 6.94
C ASN A 365 -11.05 7.09 5.97
N THR A 366 -10.04 6.33 6.38
CA THR A 366 -9.41 5.36 5.49
C THR A 366 -10.31 4.15 5.26
N CYS A 367 -10.63 3.92 3.99
CA CYS A 367 -11.24 2.70 3.46
C CYS A 367 -10.34 2.15 2.36
N LEU A 368 -10.29 0.84 2.23
CA LEU A 368 -9.61 0.18 1.11
C LEU A 368 -10.44 -1.03 0.66
N LEU A 369 -10.77 -1.07 -0.62
CA LEU A 369 -11.61 -2.13 -1.18
C LEU A 369 -10.98 -3.50 -0.92
N GLY A 370 -11.81 -4.46 -0.50
CA GLY A 370 -11.37 -5.82 -0.24
C GLY A 370 -10.36 -5.97 0.91
N ARG A 371 -10.28 -5.04 1.86
CA ARG A 371 -9.45 -5.18 3.07
C ARG A 371 -10.30 -5.10 4.32
N SER A 372 -10.77 -6.27 4.76
CA SER A 372 -11.70 -6.43 5.90
C SER A 372 -12.89 -5.45 5.82
N GLN A 373 -13.44 -5.29 4.61
CA GLN A 373 -14.49 -4.34 4.29
C GLN A 373 -15.86 -5.00 4.42
N PHE A 374 -16.70 -4.48 5.33
CA PHE A 374 -18.11 -4.86 5.34
C PHE A 374 -18.88 -4.05 4.30
N LEU A 375 -19.68 -4.73 3.49
CA LEU A 375 -20.60 -4.08 2.58
C LEU A 375 -21.78 -3.47 3.34
N THR A 376 -22.21 -2.30 2.87
CA THR A 376 -23.47 -1.69 3.28
C THR A 376 -24.66 -2.57 2.85
N PRO A 377 -25.84 -2.42 3.48
CA PRO A 377 -27.03 -3.15 3.06
C PRO A 377 -27.37 -2.94 1.58
N LYS A 378 -27.19 -1.72 1.06
CA LYS A 378 -27.43 -1.38 -0.35
C LYS A 378 -26.46 -2.08 -1.30
N GLU A 379 -25.18 -2.17 -0.93
CA GLU A 379 -24.18 -2.92 -1.70
C GLU A 379 -24.47 -4.43 -1.67
N ALA A 380 -24.87 -4.97 -0.52
CA ALA A 380 -25.28 -6.37 -0.40
C ALA A 380 -26.52 -6.68 -1.25
N GLU A 381 -27.51 -5.78 -1.29
CA GLU A 381 -28.67 -5.86 -2.19
C GLU A 381 -28.26 -5.84 -3.67
N THR A 382 -27.30 -4.99 -4.03
CA THR A 382 -26.75 -4.94 -5.40
C THR A 382 -26.11 -6.27 -5.80
N LEU A 383 -25.51 -6.99 -4.84
CA LEU A 383 -24.99 -8.35 -5.03
C LEU A 383 -26.05 -9.45 -4.92
N GLN A 384 -27.35 -9.10 -4.86
CA GLN A 384 -28.46 -10.03 -4.68
C GLN A 384 -28.37 -10.84 -3.38
N LEU A 385 -27.79 -10.24 -2.33
CA LEU A 385 -27.66 -10.79 -0.98
C LEU A 385 -28.42 -9.93 0.05
N PRO A 386 -29.73 -9.68 -0.13
CA PRO A 386 -30.48 -8.81 0.78
C PRO A 386 -30.48 -9.37 2.21
N GLY A 387 -30.27 -8.48 3.19
CA GLY A 387 -30.21 -8.83 4.62
C GLY A 387 -28.95 -9.59 5.06
N ALA A 388 -28.03 -9.93 4.15
CA ALA A 388 -26.76 -10.54 4.51
C ALA A 388 -25.74 -9.50 4.99
N LYS A 389 -24.90 -9.86 5.96
CA LYS A 389 -23.67 -9.14 6.26
C LYS A 389 -22.55 -9.75 5.43
N VAL A 390 -22.04 -9.00 4.46
CA VAL A 390 -20.98 -9.45 3.55
C VAL A 390 -19.67 -8.79 3.95
N LEU A 391 -18.63 -9.60 4.13
CA LEU A 391 -17.26 -9.16 4.37
C LEU A 391 -16.43 -9.46 3.12
N LEU A 392 -15.83 -8.44 2.53
CA LEU A 392 -14.86 -8.55 1.44
C LEU A 392 -13.45 -8.48 2.01
N ASP A 393 -12.66 -9.53 1.79
CA ASP A 393 -11.26 -9.59 2.18
C ASP A 393 -10.43 -10.33 1.11
N GLY A 394 -9.41 -9.66 0.59
CA GLY A 394 -8.42 -10.18 -0.36
C GLY A 394 -7.22 -10.82 0.32
N GLY A 395 -7.20 -10.90 1.66
CA GLY A 395 -6.24 -11.69 2.43
C GLY A 395 -6.75 -13.11 2.69
N TRP A 396 -6.09 -14.08 2.06
CA TRP A 396 -5.95 -15.44 2.59
C TRP A 396 -4.47 -15.77 2.72
#